data_AF-A0A6N2S4H5-F1
#
_entry.id   AF-A0A6N2S4H5-F1
#
_cell.length_a   1.000
_cell.length_b   1.000
_cell.length_c   1.000
_cell.angle_alpha   90.00
_cell.angle_beta   90.00
_cell.angle_gamma   90.00
#
_symmetry.space_group_name_H-M   'P 1'
#
loop_
_entity.id
_entity.type
_entity.pdbx_description
1 polymer ?
#
loop_
_entity_poly.entity_id
_entity_poly.type
_entity_poly.pdbx_seq_one_letter_code
_entity_poly.pdbx_strand_id
1 'polypeptide(L)'
;MPRIIFKTMWDQIQTGKNMCVVIKAKDGKYYWIVTDFEILKDDNAEPIGYRAFRRAAKDETIKTVEPVYNRLLESEKEGGILASKDELDKILKEKNMSYDDFINNEIKKSGLKGAFGGLLRKFGF
;
A
#
# COMPACT_ATOMS: atom_id res chain seq x y z
N MET A 1 1.88 -3.63 -12.54
CA MET A 1 1.52 -3.84 -11.12
C MET A 1 0.87 -5.20 -11.00
N PRO A 2 1.25 -6.06 -10.05
CA PRO A 2 0.57 -7.35 -9.83
C PRO A 2 -0.92 -7.13 -9.51
N ARG A 3 -1.81 -7.94 -10.10
CA ARG A 3 -3.27 -7.84 -9.87
C ARG A 3 -3.62 -8.08 -8.40
N ILE A 4 -2.86 -8.91 -7.70
CA ILE A 4 -3.09 -9.19 -6.28
C ILE A 4 -2.94 -7.94 -5.41
N ILE A 5 -1.95 -7.08 -5.68
CA ILE A 5 -1.74 -5.85 -4.92
C ILE A 5 -2.95 -4.92 -5.06
N PHE A 6 -3.44 -4.76 -6.29
CA PHE A 6 -4.64 -3.96 -6.55
C PHE A 6 -5.85 -4.54 -5.83
N LYS A 7 -6.02 -5.88 -5.87
CA LYS A 7 -7.11 -6.55 -5.19
C LYS A 7 -7.03 -6.35 -3.68
N THR A 8 -5.87 -6.57 -3.05
CA THR A 8 -5.66 -6.37 -1.61
C THR A 8 -5.99 -4.93 -1.21
N MET A 9 -5.57 -3.94 -2.02
CA MET A 9 -5.92 -2.54 -1.81
C MET A 9 -7.42 -2.30 -1.88
N TRP A 10 -8.07 -2.77 -2.94
CA TRP A 10 -9.49 -2.59 -3.14
C TRP A 10 -10.32 -3.25 -2.02
N ASP A 11 -9.99 -4.49 -1.68
CA ASP A 11 -10.67 -5.24 -0.62
C ASP A 11 -10.55 -4.50 0.74
N GLN A 12 -9.38 -3.94 1.09
CA GLN A 12 -9.25 -3.19 2.33
C GLN A 12 -10.05 -1.88 2.35
N ILE A 13 -10.02 -1.12 1.25
CA ILE A 13 -10.79 0.14 1.11
C ILE A 13 -12.29 -0.14 1.27
N GLN A 14 -12.78 -1.26 0.74
CA GLN A 14 -14.18 -1.68 0.91
C GLN A 14 -14.51 -2.09 2.35
N THR A 15 -13.54 -2.60 3.13
CA THR A 15 -13.76 -2.94 4.56
C THR A 15 -13.69 -1.75 5.51
N GLY A 16 -13.57 -0.52 5.00
CA GLY A 16 -13.51 0.64 5.86
C GLY A 16 -12.15 0.83 6.55
N LYS A 17 -11.07 0.24 6.02
CA LYS A 17 -9.71 0.37 6.56
C LYS A 17 -8.84 1.30 5.70
N ASN A 18 -8.12 2.19 6.38
CA ASN A 18 -7.09 3.01 5.75
C ASN A 18 -5.92 2.12 5.32
N MET A 19 -5.40 2.34 4.12
CA MET A 19 -4.26 1.58 3.58
C MET A 19 -3.22 2.54 2.98
N CYS A 20 -1.95 2.15 3.08
CA CYS A 20 -0.90 2.69 2.22
C CYS A 20 -0.43 1.65 1.17
N VAL A 21 -0.26 2.07 -0.09
CA VAL A 21 0.18 1.20 -1.19
C VAL A 21 1.18 1.92 -2.10
N VAL A 22 2.12 1.17 -2.67
CA VAL A 22 3.09 1.69 -3.65
C VAL A 22 2.69 1.27 -5.06
N ILE A 23 2.25 2.20 -5.90
CA ILE A 23 1.69 1.93 -7.22
C ILE A 23 2.71 2.29 -8.30
N LYS A 24 2.89 1.41 -9.29
CA LYS A 24 3.60 1.71 -10.54
C LYS A 24 2.59 2.23 -11.57
N ALA A 25 2.83 3.41 -12.14
CA ALA A 25 1.93 4.03 -13.12
C ALA A 25 1.71 3.13 -14.36
N LYS A 26 0.54 3.28 -15.01
CA LYS A 26 0.06 2.47 -16.15
C LYS A 26 1.05 2.43 -17.32
N ASP A 27 1.77 3.53 -17.54
CA ASP A 27 2.70 3.68 -18.68
C ASP A 27 4.09 3.09 -18.39
N GLY A 28 4.28 2.50 -17.20
CA GLY A 28 5.42 1.66 -16.83
C GLY A 28 6.78 2.34 -16.71
N LYS A 29 6.95 3.54 -17.26
CA LYS A 29 8.25 4.14 -17.56
C LYS A 29 8.74 5.25 -16.62
N TYR A 30 7.88 5.89 -15.80
CA TYR A 30 8.27 7.20 -15.24
C TYR A 30 8.19 7.42 -13.74
N TYR A 31 7.32 6.77 -12.94
CA TYR A 31 7.37 6.96 -11.48
C TYR A 31 6.56 5.92 -10.66
N TRP A 32 7.07 5.64 -9.47
CA TRP A 32 6.39 4.91 -8.40
C TRP A 32 5.74 5.92 -7.45
N ILE A 33 4.49 5.66 -7.04
CA ILE A 33 3.71 6.54 -6.18
C ILE A 33 3.39 5.81 -4.88
N VAL A 34 3.67 6.43 -3.74
CA VAL A 34 3.08 6.04 -2.47
C VAL A 34 1.72 6.72 -2.36
N THR A 35 0.67 5.91 -2.16
CA THR A 35 -0.71 6.41 -2.00
C THR A 35 -1.22 6.02 -0.62
N ASP A 36 -1.59 7.02 0.17
CA ASP A 36 -2.28 6.85 1.45
C ASP A 36 -3.79 7.08 1.24
N PHE A 37 -4.60 6.08 1.56
CA PHE A 37 -6.05 6.15 1.49
C PHE A 37 -6.64 6.43 2.87
N GLU A 38 -7.48 7.45 2.94
CA GLU A 38 -8.27 7.84 4.09
C GLU A 38 -9.76 7.74 3.72
N ILE A 39 -10.53 7.07 4.58
CA ILE A 39 -11.98 7.01 4.42
C ILE A 39 -12.60 8.19 5.14
N LEU A 40 -13.36 8.98 4.38
CA LEU A 40 -14.14 10.07 4.92
C LEU A 40 -15.45 9.51 5.46
N LYS A 41 -15.75 9.83 6.71
CA LYS A 41 -16.97 9.42 7.39
C LYS A 41 -17.82 10.64 7.74
N ASP A 42 -19.14 10.47 7.74
CA ASP A 42 -20.06 11.47 8.29
C ASP A 42 -20.12 11.38 9.83
N ASP A 43 -20.98 12.21 10.43
CA ASP A 43 -21.19 12.26 11.88
C ASP A 43 -21.76 10.94 12.46
N ASN A 44 -22.34 10.08 11.61
CA ASN A 44 -22.86 8.75 11.97
C ASN A 44 -21.82 7.64 11.76
N ALA A 45 -20.57 7.99 11.44
CA ALA A 45 -19.48 7.08 11.09
C ALA A 45 -19.68 6.28 9.79
N GLU A 46 -20.61 6.71 8.93
CA GLU A 46 -20.87 6.08 7.63
C GLU A 46 -19.89 6.57 6.56
N PRO A 47 -19.34 5.68 5.70
CA PRO A 47 -18.41 6.10 4.65
C PRO A 47 -19.10 6.97 3.59
N ILE A 48 -18.66 8.21 3.46
CA ILE A 48 -19.18 9.17 2.44
C ILE A 48 -18.22 9.40 1.28
N GLY A 49 -16.99 8.89 1.37
CA GLY A 49 -16.02 8.97 0.29
C GLY A 49 -14.62 8.53 0.68
N TYR A 50 -13.69 8.68 -0.27
CA TYR A 50 -12.29 8.31 -0.10
C TYR A 50 -11.40 9.48 -0.49
N ARG A 51 -10.40 9.77 0.34
CA ARG A 51 -9.33 10.72 0.06
C ARG A 51 -8.04 9.96 -0.16
N ALA A 52 -7.33 10.26 -1.25
CA ALA A 52 -6.06 9.63 -1.58
C ALA A 52 -4.95 10.69 -1.62
N PHE A 53 -3.98 10.58 -0.72
CA PHE A 53 -2.77 11.40 -0.74
C PHE A 53 -1.68 10.68 -1.51
N ARG A 54 -1.12 11.32 -2.53
CA ARG A 54 -0.14 10.71 -3.44
C ARG A 54 1.18 11.45 -3.39
N ARG A 55 2.27 10.70 -3.29
CA ARG A 55 3.64 11.25 -3.33
C ARG A 55 4.55 10.34 -4.13
N ALA A 56 5.59 10.90 -4.74
CA ALA A 56 6.61 10.09 -5.37
C ALA A 56 7.27 9.17 -4.33
N ALA A 57 7.43 7.89 -4.67
CA ALA A 57 8.19 6.96 -3.84
C ALA A 57 9.68 7.32 -3.90
N LYS A 58 10.37 7.20 -2.78
CA LYS A 58 11.83 7.37 -2.73
C LYS A 58 12.51 6.15 -3.35
N ASP A 59 13.71 6.35 -3.88
CA ASP A 59 14.51 5.29 -4.50
C ASP A 59 14.72 4.08 -3.58
N GLU A 60 14.91 4.29 -2.28
CA GLU A 60 15.05 3.22 -1.29
C GLU A 60 13.79 2.35 -1.21
N THR A 61 12.61 2.96 -1.14
CA THR A 61 11.33 2.25 -1.14
C THR A 61 11.13 1.49 -2.45
N ILE A 62 11.51 2.09 -3.58
CA ILE A 62 11.43 1.43 -4.90
C ILE A 62 12.32 0.20 -4.93
N LYS A 63 13.58 0.30 -4.49
CA LYS A 63 14.54 -0.81 -4.45
C LYS A 63 14.07 -1.99 -3.59
N THR A 64 13.31 -1.73 -2.52
CA THR A 64 12.73 -2.81 -1.70
C THR A 64 11.47 -3.42 -2.32
N VAL A 65 10.60 -2.59 -2.90
CA VAL A 65 9.28 -3.01 -3.38
C VAL A 65 9.34 -3.66 -4.77
N GLU A 66 10.21 -3.19 -5.64
CA GLU A 66 10.33 -3.67 -7.03
C GLU A 66 10.64 -5.18 -7.13
N PRO A 67 11.59 -5.76 -6.36
CA PRO A 67 11.84 -7.20 -6.38
C PRO A 67 10.63 -8.03 -5.93
N VAL A 68 9.90 -7.54 -4.92
CA VAL A 68 8.65 -8.18 -4.47
C VAL A 68 7.63 -8.17 -5.60
N TYR A 69 7.46 -7.04 -6.30
CA TYR A 69 6.49 -6.93 -7.38
C TYR A 69 6.86 -7.81 -8.57
N ASN A 70 8.16 -7.97 -8.86
CA ASN A 70 8.62 -8.86 -9.91
C ASN A 70 8.29 -10.33 -9.59
N ARG A 71 8.59 -10.80 -8.37
CA ARG A 71 8.20 -12.16 -7.91
C ARG A 71 6.69 -12.40 -8.05
N LEU A 72 5.89 -11.44 -7.59
CA LEU A 72 4.43 -11.55 -7.69
C LEU A 72 3.94 -11.61 -9.14
N LEU A 73 4.56 -10.84 -10.05
CA LEU A 73 4.24 -10.88 -11.48
C LEU A 73 4.65 -12.19 -12.14
N GLU A 74 5.77 -12.78 -11.74
CA GLU A 74 6.22 -14.08 -12.22
C GLU A 74 5.24 -15.19 -11.81
N SER A 75 4.92 -15.28 -10.52
CA SER A 75 3.92 -16.25 -10.04
C SER A 75 2.55 -16.02 -10.67
N GLU A 76 2.17 -14.76 -10.93
CA GLU A 76 0.92 -14.44 -11.59
C GLU A 76 0.87 -14.90 -13.05
N LYS A 77 1.98 -14.87 -13.77
CA LYS A 77 2.06 -15.37 -15.16
C LYS A 77 1.88 -16.89 -15.20
N GLU A 78 2.41 -17.60 -14.22
CA GLU A 78 2.39 -19.07 -14.18
C GLU A 78 1.04 -19.62 -13.69
N GLY A 79 0.46 -19.02 -12.65
CA GLY A 79 -0.72 -19.56 -11.96
C GLY A 79 -1.84 -18.55 -11.70
N GLY A 80 -1.79 -17.38 -12.33
CA GLY A 80 -2.80 -16.34 -12.16
C GLY A 80 -2.78 -15.66 -10.79
N ILE A 81 -3.87 -14.97 -10.47
CA ILE A 81 -3.95 -14.15 -9.25
C ILE A 81 -3.83 -14.96 -7.95
N LEU A 82 -4.24 -16.24 -7.95
CA LEU A 82 -4.14 -17.11 -6.78
C LEU A 82 -2.69 -17.48 -6.48
N ALA A 83 -1.90 -17.85 -7.50
CA ALA A 83 -0.48 -18.10 -7.31
C ALA A 83 0.28 -16.84 -6.85
N SER A 84 -0.08 -15.67 -7.39
CA SER A 84 0.45 -14.39 -6.92
C SER A 84 0.07 -14.10 -5.45
N LYS A 85 -1.14 -14.49 -5.03
CA LYS A 85 -1.57 -14.38 -3.63
C LYS A 85 -0.76 -15.28 -2.70
N ASP A 86 -0.60 -16.55 -3.07
CA ASP A 86 0.18 -17.49 -2.26
C ASP A 86 1.64 -17.02 -2.13
N GLU A 87 2.21 -16.45 -3.19
CA GLU A 87 3.54 -15.86 -3.17
C GLU A 87 3.60 -14.62 -2.25
N LEU A 88 2.61 -13.74 -2.30
CA LEU A 88 2.51 -12.60 -1.39
C LEU A 88 2.46 -13.08 0.08
N ASP A 89 1.61 -14.06 0.37
CA ASP A 89 1.45 -14.61 1.71
C ASP A 89 2.73 -15.26 2.23
N LYS A 90 3.51 -15.94 1.36
CA LYS A 90 4.84 -16.46 1.71
C LYS A 90 5.82 -15.34 2.07
N ILE A 91 5.94 -14.32 1.22
CA ILE A 91 6.85 -13.19 1.44
C ILE A 91 6.52 -12.47 2.76
N LEU A 92 5.23 -12.27 3.05
CA LEU A 92 4.77 -11.62 4.27
C LEU A 92 5.03 -12.48 5.52
N LYS A 93 4.83 -13.81 5.42
CA LYS A 93 5.16 -14.76 6.49
C LYS A 93 6.66 -14.81 6.78
N GLU A 94 7.51 -14.87 5.76
CA GLU A 94 8.98 -14.84 5.91
C GLU A 94 9.46 -13.60 6.65
N LYS A 95 8.78 -12.46 6.45
CA LYS A 95 9.07 -11.19 7.12
C LYS A 95 8.37 -11.03 8.47
N ASN A 96 7.48 -11.94 8.83
CA ASN A 96 6.59 -11.86 9.99
C ASN A 96 5.85 -10.51 10.06
N MET A 97 5.32 -10.05 8.93
CA MET A 97 4.67 -8.74 8.79
C MET A 97 3.36 -8.85 8.02
N SER A 98 2.39 -7.99 8.35
CA SER A 98 1.27 -7.73 7.46
C SER A 98 1.71 -6.91 6.23
N TYR A 99 0.88 -6.88 5.18
CA TYR A 99 1.15 -6.02 4.03
C TYR A 99 1.27 -4.54 4.43
N ASP A 100 0.37 -4.08 5.30
CA ASP A 100 0.38 -2.70 5.79
C ASP A 100 1.64 -2.42 6.59
N ASP A 101 2.10 -3.36 7.43
CA ASP A 101 3.36 -3.21 8.17
C ASP A 101 4.57 -3.16 7.25
N PHE A 102 4.58 -4.01 6.22
CA PHE A 102 5.64 -4.04 5.23
C PHE A 102 5.77 -2.67 4.53
N ILE A 103 4.68 -2.15 3.98
CA ILE A 103 4.69 -0.85 3.30
C ILE A 103 4.96 0.30 4.29
N ASN A 104 4.31 0.30 5.46
CA ASN A 104 4.52 1.33 6.48
C ASN A 104 5.96 1.37 7.01
N ASN A 105 6.64 0.23 7.13
CA ASN A 105 8.03 0.20 7.59
C ASN A 105 8.98 0.78 6.53
N GLU A 106 8.76 0.49 5.25
CA GLU A 106 9.54 1.08 4.16
C GLU A 106 9.29 2.60 4.01
N ILE A 107 8.07 3.06 4.33
CA ILE A 107 7.73 4.50 4.37
C ILE A 107 8.24 5.19 5.65
N LYS A 108 8.32 4.49 6.78
CA LYS A 108 8.90 5.02 8.02
C LYS A 108 10.42 5.19 7.93
N LYS A 109 11.13 4.22 7.34
CA LYS A 109 12.58 4.33 7.07
C LYS A 109 12.90 5.58 6.24
N SER A 110 11.98 5.96 5.35
CA SER A 110 12.05 7.20 4.58
C SER A 110 11.62 8.47 5.35
N GLY A 111 11.47 8.42 6.67
CA GLY A 111 11.34 9.60 7.54
C GLY A 111 9.91 10.12 7.74
N LEU A 112 8.88 9.27 7.62
CA LEU A 112 7.49 9.74 7.48
C LEU A 112 6.50 9.38 8.61
N LYS A 113 6.97 9.20 9.85
CA LYS A 113 6.04 9.18 11.01
C LYS A 113 6.10 10.41 11.91
N GLY A 114 7.17 11.21 11.85
CA GLY A 114 7.32 12.39 12.72
C GLY A 114 6.33 13.53 12.44
N ALA A 115 5.79 13.62 11.22
CA ALA A 115 5.00 14.78 10.80
C ALA A 115 3.47 14.62 10.95
N PHE A 116 2.92 13.40 10.98
CA PHE A 116 1.46 13.20 10.88
C PHE A 116 0.79 12.69 12.16
N GLY A 117 1.48 11.92 13.02
CA GLY A 117 0.89 11.47 14.29
C GLY A 117 0.78 12.56 15.37
N GLY A 118 1.68 13.55 15.35
CA GLY A 118 1.74 14.60 16.37
C GLY A 118 0.90 15.83 16.06
N LEU A 119 0.62 16.11 14.79
CA LEU A 119 -0.01 17.37 14.37
C LEU A 119 -1.54 17.31 14.39
N LEU A 120 -2.14 16.15 14.12
CA LEU A 120 -3.61 15.99 14.11
C LEU A 120 -4.22 15.91 15.52
N ARG A 121 -3.47 15.45 16.53
CA ARG A 121 -3.95 15.48 17.93
C ARG A 121 -3.97 16.89 18.54
N LYS A 122 -3.35 17.89 17.88
CA LYS A 122 -3.34 19.30 18.32
C LYS A 122 -4.56 20.08 17.82
N PHE A 123 -5.37 19.52 16.91
CA PHE A 123 -6.53 20.17 16.33
C PHE A 123 -7.85 19.43 16.54
N GLY A 124 -7.97 18.62 17.60
CA GLY A 124 -9.27 18.24 18.18
C GLY A 124 -10.36 17.84 17.18
N PHE A 125 -10.04 16.97 16.23
CA PHE A 125 -10.98 16.16 15.47
C PHE A 125 -10.67 14.69 15.72
#